data_AF-A0A8K0NF55-F1
#
_entry.id   AF-A0A8K0NF55-F1
#
_cell.length_a   1.000
_cell.length_b   1.000
_cell.length_c   1.000
_cell.angle_alpha   90.00
_cell.angle_beta   90.00
_cell.angle_gamma   90.00
#
_symmetry.space_group_name_H-M   'P 1'
#
loop_
_entity.id
_entity.type
_entity.pdbx_description
1 polymer ?
#
loop_
_entity_poly.entity_id
_entity_poly.type
_entity_poly.pdbx_seq_one_letter_code
_entity_poly.pdbx_strand_id
1 'polypeptide(L)'
;MPTELEELVGFVAHANPQIRLAATENLVPYSLSEPAIFKTDGLKPIKHLKLLIRDHPKIAEHVLTILINLAGDPDVLRDLASDDAFIGVVLDHIV
;
A
#
# COMPACT_ATOMS: atom_id res chain seq x y z
N MET A 1 8.33 2.88 -20.92
CA MET A 1 9.16 3.52 -19.89
C MET A 1 8.21 3.79 -18.73
N PRO A 2 8.49 3.28 -17.52
CA PRO A 2 7.69 3.64 -16.35
C PRO A 2 7.83 5.14 -16.07
N THR A 3 6.76 5.75 -15.57
CA THR A 3 6.78 7.12 -15.05
C THR A 3 7.51 7.17 -13.71
N GLU A 4 7.93 8.38 -13.27
CA GLU A 4 8.58 8.57 -11.96
C GLU A 4 7.71 8.04 -10.80
N LEU A 5 6.38 8.18 -10.89
CA LEU A 5 5.45 7.67 -9.89
C LEU A 5 5.33 6.14 -9.93
N GLU A 6 5.34 5.52 -11.11
CA GLU A 6 5.34 4.06 -11.22
C GLU A 6 6.65 3.46 -10.69
N GLU A 7 7.79 4.12 -10.90
CA GLU A 7 9.07 3.74 -10.29
C GLU A 7 9.01 3.87 -8.76
N LEU A 8 8.42 4.96 -8.25
CA LEU A 8 8.23 5.17 -6.82
C LEU A 8 7.37 4.07 -6.18
N VAL A 9 6.28 3.66 -6.85
CA VAL A 9 5.45 2.52 -6.44
C VAL A 9 6.26 1.21 -6.44
N GLY A 10 7.21 1.06 -7.37
CA GLY A 10 8.13 -0.08 -7.39
C GLY A 10 8.97 -0.22 -6.11
N PHE A 11 9.37 0.88 -5.49
CA PHE A 11 10.20 0.88 -4.28
C PHE A 11 9.50 0.36 -3.02
N VAL A 12 8.17 0.24 -3.04
CA VAL A 12 7.39 -0.31 -1.93
C VAL A 12 7.80 -1.76 -1.63
N ALA A 13 8.24 -2.52 -2.64
CA ALA A 13 8.73 -3.90 -2.47
C ALA A 13 10.25 -4.01 -2.29
N HIS A 14 10.95 -2.89 -2.09
CA HIS A 14 12.41 -2.90 -2.00
C HIS A 14 12.90 -3.59 -0.71
N ALA A 15 14.02 -4.32 -0.77
CA ALA A 15 14.54 -5.08 0.37
C ALA A 15 14.98 -4.19 1.57
N ASN A 16 15.48 -2.99 1.27
CA ASN A 16 15.90 -2.00 2.28
C ASN A 16 14.69 -1.28 2.93
N PRO A 17 14.49 -1.39 4.26
CA PRO A 17 13.39 -0.72 4.97
C PRO A 17 13.39 0.80 4.86
N GLN A 18 14.57 1.44 4.79
CA GLN A 18 14.68 2.90 4.63
C GLN A 18 14.11 3.37 3.29
N ILE A 19 14.29 2.57 2.23
CA ILE A 19 13.74 2.87 0.91
C ILE A 19 12.22 2.68 0.93
N ARG A 20 11.71 1.63 1.58
CA ARG A 20 10.26 1.45 1.74
C ARG A 20 9.62 2.58 2.54
N LEU A 21 10.28 3.02 3.62
CA LEU A 21 9.83 4.15 4.42
C LEU A 21 9.72 5.42 3.58
N ALA A 22 10.78 5.79 2.87
CA ALA A 22 10.77 6.96 2.00
C ALA A 22 9.72 6.84 0.88
N ALA A 23 9.58 5.66 0.27
CA ALA A 23 8.58 5.43 -0.77
C ALA A 23 7.16 5.60 -0.23
N THR A 24 6.82 4.92 0.86
CA THR A 24 5.48 4.97 1.46
C THR A 24 5.12 6.37 1.97
N GLU A 25 6.06 7.10 2.59
CA GLU A 25 5.86 8.49 3.02
C GLU A 25 5.53 9.42 1.84
N ASN A 26 6.26 9.31 0.73
CA ASN A 26 6.03 10.12 -0.46
C ASN A 26 4.77 9.69 -1.24
N LEU A 27 4.34 8.43 -1.13
CA LEU A 27 3.16 7.91 -1.84
C LEU A 27 1.82 8.27 -1.19
N VAL A 28 1.80 8.71 0.07
CA VAL A 28 0.55 9.04 0.78
C VAL A 28 -0.32 10.05 0.01
N PRO A 29 0.17 11.21 -0.47
CA PRO A 29 -0.67 12.17 -1.19
C PRO A 29 -1.24 11.61 -2.49
N TYR A 30 -0.48 10.76 -3.19
CA TYR A 30 -0.86 10.18 -4.47
C TYR A 30 -1.93 9.10 -4.36
N SER A 31 -2.14 8.52 -3.17
CA SER A 31 -3.28 7.64 -2.92
C SER A 31 -4.64 8.35 -3.07
N LEU A 32 -4.67 9.68 -3.01
CA LEU A 32 -5.85 10.51 -3.28
C LEU A 32 -5.82 11.12 -4.68
N SER A 33 -4.69 11.69 -5.11
CA SER A 33 -4.63 12.43 -6.37
C SER A 33 -4.46 11.54 -7.60
N GLU A 34 -3.78 10.40 -7.47
CA GLU A 34 -3.42 9.52 -8.59
C GLU A 34 -3.58 8.03 -8.24
N PRO A 35 -4.75 7.57 -7.76
CA PRO A 35 -4.95 6.20 -7.26
C PRO A 35 -4.70 5.11 -8.31
N ALA A 36 -4.72 5.44 -9.60
CA ALA A 36 -4.51 4.49 -10.69
C ALA A 36 -3.11 3.82 -10.65
N ILE A 37 -2.08 4.51 -10.16
CA ILE A 37 -0.71 3.97 -10.12
C ILE A 37 -0.58 2.74 -9.22
N PHE A 38 -1.49 2.59 -8.25
CA PHE A 38 -1.51 1.46 -7.31
C PHE A 38 -2.24 0.24 -7.89
N LYS A 39 -3.00 0.40 -8.97
CA LYS A 39 -3.82 -0.67 -9.56
C LYS A 39 -3.14 -1.43 -10.70
N THR A 40 -1.88 -1.09 -10.98
CA THR A 40 -1.07 -1.72 -12.03
C THR A 40 -0.88 -3.23 -11.79
N ASP A 41 -0.64 -3.96 -12.88
CA ASP A 41 -0.35 -5.39 -12.88
C ASP A 41 -1.34 -6.25 -12.05
N GLY A 42 -2.64 -5.94 -12.14
CA GLY A 42 -3.66 -6.70 -11.40
C GLY A 42 -3.58 -6.50 -9.89
N LEU A 43 -3.50 -5.24 -9.46
CA LEU A 43 -3.40 -4.80 -8.06
C LEU A 43 -2.13 -5.30 -7.34
N LYS A 44 -1.04 -5.54 -8.08
CA LYS A 44 0.23 -6.00 -7.50
C LYS A 44 0.78 -5.02 -6.44
N PRO A 45 0.77 -3.69 -6.65
CA PRO A 45 1.19 -2.75 -5.61
C PRO A 45 0.37 -2.85 -4.33
N ILE A 46 -0.95 -3.02 -4.44
CA ILE A 46 -1.84 -3.20 -3.28
C ILE A 46 -1.48 -4.45 -2.49
N LYS A 47 -1.20 -5.56 -3.18
CA LYS A 47 -0.75 -6.81 -2.53
C LYS A 47 0.57 -6.62 -1.80
N HIS A 48 1.51 -5.85 -2.36
CA HIS A 48 2.76 -5.52 -1.65
C HIS A 48 2.49 -4.64 -0.41
N LEU A 49 1.65 -3.62 -0.54
CA LEU A 49 1.26 -2.75 0.57
C LEU A 49 0.65 -3.56 1.72
N LYS A 50 -0.24 -4.51 1.44
CA LYS A 50 -0.82 -5.40 2.48
C LYS A 50 0.24 -6.10 3.35
N LEU A 51 1.35 -6.52 2.75
CA LEU A 51 2.44 -7.19 3.48
C LEU A 51 3.23 -6.25 4.39
N LEU A 52 3.31 -4.96 4.03
CA LEU A 52 4.09 -3.96 4.76
C LEU A 52 3.43 -3.48 6.06
N ILE A 53 2.18 -3.85 6.33
CA ILE A 53 1.56 -3.54 7.62
C ILE A 53 2.35 -4.16 8.78
N ARG A 54 2.98 -5.33 8.56
CA ARG A 54 3.81 -6.01 9.57
C ARG A 54 5.25 -5.48 9.65
N ASP A 55 5.58 -4.43 8.90
CA ASP A 55 6.91 -3.82 8.88
C ASP A 55 7.09 -2.86 10.06
N HIS A 56 8.09 -1.98 10.00
CA HIS A 56 8.31 -0.93 10.98
C HIS A 56 7.05 -0.07 11.19
N PRO A 57 6.69 0.32 12.44
CA PRO A 57 5.42 0.99 12.75
C PRO A 57 5.11 2.23 11.88
N LYS A 58 6.12 3.05 11.60
CA LYS A 58 5.95 4.23 10.72
C LYS A 58 5.61 3.88 9.26
N ILE A 59 6.13 2.76 8.75
CA ILE A 59 5.77 2.25 7.41
C ILE A 59 4.32 1.79 7.45
N ALA A 60 3.95 1.00 8.47
CA ALA A 60 2.59 0.50 8.64
C ALA A 60 1.55 1.64 8.68
N GLU A 61 1.85 2.74 9.36
CA GLU A 61 1.01 3.94 9.40
C GLU A 61 0.76 4.54 8.01
N HIS A 62 1.83 4.76 7.22
CA HIS A 62 1.72 5.29 5.87
C HIS A 62 0.95 4.33 4.95
N VAL A 63 1.24 3.04 5.05
CA VAL A 63 0.58 1.98 4.27
C VAL A 63 -0.91 1.90 4.59
N LEU A 64 -1.29 1.91 5.86
CA LEU A 64 -2.69 1.91 6.28
C LEU A 64 -3.41 3.14 5.74
N THR A 65 -2.79 4.32 5.82
CA THR A 65 -3.34 5.56 5.25
C THR A 65 -3.59 5.43 3.75
N ILE A 66 -2.62 4.89 3.00
CA ILE A 66 -2.74 4.65 1.55
C ILE A 66 -3.89 3.67 1.27
N LEU A 67 -3.93 2.53 1.95
CA LEU A 67 -4.97 1.51 1.73
C LEU A 67 -6.36 2.03 2.06
N ILE A 68 -6.52 2.84 3.10
CA ILE A 68 -7.78 3.50 3.45
C ILE A 68 -8.23 4.44 2.33
N ASN A 69 -7.33 5.28 1.82
CA ASN A 69 -7.65 6.19 0.72
C ASN A 69 -8.05 5.44 -0.56
N LEU A 70 -7.37 4.34 -0.87
CA LEU A 70 -7.66 3.50 -2.04
C LEU A 70 -8.93 2.65 -1.89
N ALA A 71 -9.35 2.34 -0.66
CA ALA A 71 -10.54 1.52 -0.38
C ALA A 71 -11.87 2.16 -0.81
N GLY A 72 -11.88 3.42 -1.23
CA GLY A 72 -13.02 4.02 -1.92
C GLY A 72 -13.32 3.39 -3.29
N ASP A 73 -12.34 2.73 -3.91
CA ASP A 73 -12.51 2.00 -5.16
C ASP A 73 -13.08 0.59 -4.90
N PRO A 74 -14.19 0.18 -5.56
CA PRO A 74 -14.83 -1.10 -5.31
C PRO A 74 -13.95 -2.34 -5.57
N ASP A 75 -13.04 -2.27 -6.54
CA ASP A 75 -12.17 -3.41 -6.85
C ASP A 75 -11.08 -3.56 -5.80
N VAL A 76 -10.55 -2.43 -5.32
CA VAL A 76 -9.61 -2.42 -4.19
C VAL A 76 -10.29 -2.90 -2.92
N LEU A 77 -11.47 -2.35 -2.60
CA LEU A 77 -12.23 -2.76 -1.42
C LEU A 77 -12.51 -4.27 -1.43
N ARG A 78 -12.87 -4.82 -2.58
CA ARG A 78 -13.09 -6.26 -2.74
C ARG A 78 -11.80 -7.06 -2.50
N ASP A 79 -10.65 -6.63 -3.03
CA ASP A 79 -9.35 -7.30 -2.80
C ASP A 79 -8.91 -7.27 -1.33
N LEU A 80 -9.20 -6.18 -0.62
CA LEU A 80 -8.91 -6.05 0.80
C LEU A 80 -9.86 -6.88 1.66
N ALA A 81 -11.17 -6.76 1.43
CA ALA A 81 -12.20 -7.38 2.26
C ALA A 81 -12.36 -8.89 2.04
N SER A 82 -11.84 -9.44 0.94
CA SER A 82 -11.83 -10.89 0.67
C SER A 82 -10.58 -11.61 1.16
N ASP A 83 -9.62 -10.88 1.75
CA ASP A 83 -8.37 -11.42 2.27
C ASP A 83 -8.45 -11.54 3.80
N ASP A 84 -9.02 -12.64 4.29
CA ASP A 84 -9.22 -12.88 5.73
C ASP A 84 -7.90 -12.79 6.53
N ALA A 85 -6.78 -13.22 5.92
CA ALA A 85 -5.47 -13.17 6.55
C ALA A 85 -5.00 -11.72 6.74
N PHE A 86 -5.21 -10.86 5.74
CA PHE A 86 -4.96 -9.43 5.84
C PHE A 86 -5.84 -8.77 6.90
N ILE A 87 -7.15 -9.06 6.91
CA ILE A 87 -8.08 -8.51 7.91
C ILE A 87 -7.65 -8.88 9.33
N GLY A 88 -7.23 -10.13 9.56
CA GLY A 88 -6.67 -10.55 10.84
C GLY A 88 -5.48 -9.69 11.28
N VAL A 89 -4.54 -9.41 10.38
CA VAL A 89 -3.38 -8.55 10.68
C VAL A 89 -3.77 -7.13 11.04
N VAL A 90 -4.75 -6.56 10.33
CA VAL A 90 -5.23 -5.20 10.62
C VAL A 90 -5.87 -5.16 12.00
N LEU A 91 -6.68 -6.17 12.34
CA LEU A 91 -7.30 -6.26 13.66
C LEU A 91 -6.24 -6.40 14.78
N ASP A 92 -5.18 -7.17 14.57
CA ASP A 92 -4.06 -7.31 15.52
C ASP A 92 -3.35 -5.97 15.81
N HIS A 93 -3.50 -4.94 14.96
CA HIS A 93 -2.92 -3.60 15.19
C HIS A 93 -3.84 -2.65 15.97
N ILE A 94 -5.08 -3.04 16.24
CA ILE A 94 -6.08 -2.21 16.94
C ILE A 94 -6.23 -2.62 18.42
N VAL A 95 -5.86 -3.85 18.76
CA VAL A 95 -6.02 -4.47 20.10
C VAL A 95 -4.72 -4.43 20.87
#